data_AF-A0A1G5AV22-F1
#
_entry.id   AF-A0A1G5AV22-F1
#
_cell.length_a   1.000
_cell.length_b   1.000
_cell.length_c   1.000
_cell.angle_alpha   90.00
_cell.angle_beta   90.00
_cell.angle_gamma   90.00
#
_symmetry.space_group_name_H-M   'P 1'
#
loop_
_entity.id
_entity.type
_entity.pdbx_description
1 polymer ?
#
loop_
_entity_poly.entity_id
_entity_poly.type
_entity_poly.pdbx_seq_one_letter_code
_entity_poly.pdbx_strand_id
1 'polypeptide(L)'
;MGWVEIVTAIMDAYKEREKSQNDKEAINSIIRAIYDAAQQVTNDITAKLEQMRLQRIEGIYLGLFLNLKDYKPDSEHKNLLEKIIYDANMAIGEIRVVFESATEFPILRDALDLLTILTFLRATAMSEAKFTFNDNHDDMVREMFTYVLDGTNRVLSIQEEKCRKSFENWDYCEKNAIIVPGGPLCFPFPDPPELPQYPLPGCSPCGEQRIEMKRDRVVRDQIINQKKHVEEGLAKVPISNMKKV
;
A
#
# COMPACT_ATOMS: atom_id res chain seq x y z
N MET A 1 -2.38 12.75 7.85
CA MET A 1 -1.73 11.51 7.37
C MET A 1 -2.53 11.01 6.20
N GLY A 2 -1.87 10.55 5.14
CA GLY A 2 -2.50 9.95 3.97
C GLY A 2 -2.57 8.42 4.07
N TRP A 3 -3.10 7.80 3.00
CA TRP A 3 -3.28 6.35 2.90
C TRP A 3 -1.95 5.57 2.93
N VAL A 4 -0.84 6.18 2.49
CA VAL A 4 0.49 5.58 2.44
C VAL A 4 1.00 5.26 3.85
N GLU A 5 0.69 6.10 4.82
CA GLU A 5 1.09 5.91 6.22
C GLU A 5 0.42 4.70 6.86
N ILE A 6 -0.86 4.42 6.55
CA ILE A 6 -1.54 3.20 7.01
C ILE A 6 -0.87 1.96 6.45
N VAL A 7 -0.65 1.97 5.14
CA VAL A 7 -0.06 0.84 4.42
C VAL A 7 1.31 0.52 5.01
N THR A 8 2.13 1.56 5.20
CA THR A 8 3.45 1.44 5.82
C THR A 8 3.34 0.91 7.25
N ALA A 9 2.42 1.43 8.06
CA ALA A 9 2.22 0.97 9.44
C ALA A 9 1.80 -0.51 9.52
N ILE A 10 0.86 -0.96 8.67
CA ILE A 10 0.42 -2.37 8.65
C ILE A 10 1.55 -3.29 8.16
N MET A 11 2.27 -2.85 7.13
CA MET A 11 3.44 -3.58 6.62
C MET A 11 4.52 -3.74 7.68
N ASP A 12 4.81 -2.67 8.41
CA ASP A 12 5.84 -2.67 9.45
C ASP A 12 5.39 -3.50 10.66
N ALA A 13 4.08 -3.52 10.99
CA ALA A 13 3.53 -4.40 12.01
C ALA A 13 3.76 -5.87 11.71
N TYR A 14 3.42 -6.29 10.49
CA TYR A 14 3.67 -7.65 10.02
C TYR A 14 5.17 -7.98 10.10
N LYS A 15 6.01 -7.08 9.56
CA LYS A 15 7.46 -7.25 9.53
C LYS A 15 8.07 -7.38 10.92
N GLU A 16 7.61 -6.57 11.86
CA GLU A 16 8.09 -6.60 13.24
C GLU A 16 7.57 -7.84 13.95
N ARG A 17 6.33 -8.29 13.68
CA ARG A 17 5.80 -9.53 14.26
C ARG A 17 6.62 -10.75 13.86
N GLU A 18 6.96 -10.88 12.58
CA GLU A 18 7.80 -11.97 12.07
C GLU A 18 9.21 -11.95 12.68
N LYS A 19 9.74 -10.76 13.02
CA LYS A 19 11.05 -10.59 13.64
C LYS A 19 11.03 -10.88 15.14
N SER A 20 10.06 -10.33 15.83
CA SER A 20 10.03 -10.19 17.29
C SER A 20 9.11 -11.23 17.91
N GLN A 21 9.36 -12.50 17.60
CA GLN A 21 8.55 -13.68 17.94
C GLN A 21 7.99 -13.68 19.39
N ASN A 22 8.68 -13.01 20.34
CA ASN A 22 8.31 -12.92 21.76
C ASN A 22 8.04 -11.49 22.30
N ASP A 23 8.07 -10.42 21.50
CA ASP A 23 7.89 -9.03 21.98
C ASP A 23 6.45 -8.53 21.81
N LYS A 24 5.59 -8.92 22.75
CA LYS A 24 4.15 -8.57 22.75
C LYS A 24 3.88 -7.06 22.88
N GLU A 25 4.77 -6.30 23.50
CA GLU A 25 4.56 -4.85 23.70
C GLU A 25 4.81 -4.05 22.42
N ALA A 26 5.87 -4.39 21.68
CA ALA A 26 6.17 -3.79 20.39
C ALA A 26 5.02 -3.99 19.39
N ILE A 27 4.46 -5.21 19.33
CA ILE A 27 3.36 -5.56 18.42
C ILE A 27 2.10 -4.77 18.75
N ASN A 28 1.70 -4.73 20.02
CA ASN A 28 0.52 -3.98 20.47
C ASN A 28 0.65 -2.48 20.21
N SER A 29 1.86 -1.91 20.35
CA SER A 29 2.13 -0.52 20.00
C SER A 29 1.91 -0.26 18.51
N ILE A 30 2.34 -1.17 17.64
CA ILE A 30 2.16 -1.01 16.19
C ILE A 30 0.69 -1.22 15.78
N ILE A 31 -0.01 -2.20 16.36
CA ILE A 31 -1.45 -2.42 16.11
C ILE A 31 -2.27 -1.18 16.47
N ARG A 32 -1.95 -0.50 17.57
CA ARG A 32 -2.60 0.77 17.94
C ARG A 32 -2.28 1.88 16.94
N ALA A 33 -1.03 2.00 16.51
CA ALA A 33 -0.64 2.99 15.50
C ALA A 33 -1.35 2.75 14.15
N ILE A 34 -1.52 1.48 13.74
CA ILE A 34 -2.32 1.10 12.57
C ILE A 34 -3.76 1.58 12.72
N TYR A 35 -4.39 1.34 13.87
CA TYR A 35 -5.77 1.75 14.13
C TYR A 35 -5.92 3.27 14.08
N ASP A 36 -5.04 4.01 14.75
CA ASP A 36 -5.11 5.47 14.79
C ASP A 36 -4.91 6.07 13.39
N ALA A 37 -4.01 5.50 12.59
CA ALA A 37 -3.83 5.86 11.20
C ALA A 37 -5.07 5.52 10.35
N ALA A 38 -5.63 4.31 10.51
CA ALA A 38 -6.82 3.87 9.79
C ALA A 38 -8.02 4.78 10.03
N GLN A 39 -8.25 5.19 11.28
CA GLN A 39 -9.33 6.10 11.65
C GLN A 39 -9.21 7.47 10.98
N GLN A 40 -7.99 7.96 10.73
CA GLN A 40 -7.76 9.25 10.08
C GLN A 40 -8.02 9.24 8.57
N VAL A 41 -8.00 8.05 7.94
CA VAL A 41 -8.09 7.90 6.48
C VAL A 41 -9.35 7.11 6.08
N THR A 42 -10.24 6.82 7.05
CA THR A 42 -11.53 6.15 6.82
C THR A 42 -12.30 6.78 5.65
N ASN A 43 -12.35 8.11 5.58
CA ASN A 43 -13.05 8.82 4.51
C ASN A 43 -12.50 8.50 3.12
N ASP A 44 -11.17 8.36 2.98
CA ASP A 44 -10.53 8.05 1.70
C ASP A 44 -10.82 6.59 1.30
N ILE A 45 -10.85 5.67 2.26
CA ILE A 45 -11.20 4.26 2.00
C ILE A 45 -12.68 4.15 1.62
N THR A 46 -13.58 4.80 2.34
CA THR A 46 -15.00 4.86 2.01
C THR A 46 -15.21 5.43 0.61
N ALA A 47 -14.50 6.51 0.25
CA ALA A 47 -14.55 7.07 -1.10
C ALA A 47 -14.06 6.09 -2.18
N LYS A 48 -12.96 5.35 -1.94
CA LYS A 48 -12.49 4.30 -2.88
C LYS A 48 -13.53 3.19 -3.03
N LEU A 49 -14.10 2.70 -1.93
CA LEU A 49 -15.14 1.68 -1.95
C LEU A 49 -16.39 2.14 -2.67
N GLU A 50 -16.80 3.39 -2.46
CA GLU A 50 -17.93 4.01 -3.17
C GLU A 50 -17.69 4.07 -4.68
N GLN A 51 -16.50 4.53 -5.11
CA GLN A 51 -16.12 4.57 -6.53
C GLN A 51 -16.17 3.18 -7.18
N MET A 52 -15.79 2.14 -6.44
CA MET A 52 -15.85 0.75 -6.91
C MET A 52 -17.22 0.07 -6.73
N ARG A 53 -18.22 0.77 -6.18
CA ARG A 53 -19.55 0.24 -5.85
C ARG A 53 -19.50 -0.95 -4.87
N LEU A 54 -18.56 -0.88 -3.92
CA LEU A 54 -18.30 -1.87 -2.88
C LEU A 54 -18.69 -1.37 -1.48
N GLN A 55 -19.68 -0.48 -1.37
CA GLN A 55 -20.12 0.06 -0.06
C GLN A 55 -20.54 -1.03 0.92
N ARG A 56 -21.02 -2.18 0.41
CA ARG A 56 -21.45 -3.31 1.26
C ARG A 56 -20.32 -3.92 2.11
N ILE A 57 -19.05 -3.79 1.69
CA ILE A 57 -17.89 -4.29 2.45
C ILE A 57 -17.25 -3.22 3.34
N GLU A 58 -17.76 -1.99 3.34
CA GLU A 58 -17.26 -0.92 4.20
C GLU A 58 -17.36 -1.29 5.69
N GLY A 59 -18.50 -1.85 6.11
CA GLY A 59 -18.69 -2.32 7.47
C GLY A 59 -17.75 -3.48 7.85
N ILE A 60 -17.41 -4.34 6.90
CA ILE A 60 -16.41 -5.41 7.09
C ILE A 60 -15.05 -4.78 7.30
N TYR A 61 -14.64 -3.87 6.41
CA TYR A 61 -13.36 -3.18 6.47
C TYR A 61 -13.18 -2.47 7.82
N LEU A 62 -14.13 -1.62 8.22
CA LEU A 62 -14.08 -0.91 9.50
C LEU A 62 -14.06 -1.88 10.68
N GLY A 63 -14.86 -2.95 10.60
CA GLY A 63 -14.88 -4.01 11.60
C GLY A 63 -13.52 -4.66 11.81
N LEU A 64 -12.70 -4.85 10.76
CA LEU A 64 -11.36 -5.44 10.86
C LEU A 64 -10.44 -4.61 11.75
N PHE A 65 -10.41 -3.28 11.56
CA PHE A 65 -9.57 -2.38 12.36
C PHE A 65 -10.04 -2.30 13.81
N LEU A 66 -11.35 -2.30 14.05
CA LEU A 66 -11.92 -2.33 15.39
C LEU A 66 -11.58 -3.64 16.12
N ASN A 67 -11.73 -4.79 15.46
CA ASN A 67 -11.40 -6.09 16.06
C ASN A 67 -9.90 -6.19 16.40
N LEU A 68 -9.02 -5.61 15.57
CA LEU A 68 -7.58 -5.56 15.86
C LEU A 68 -7.26 -4.66 17.05
N LYS A 69 -7.96 -3.54 17.21
CA LYS A 69 -7.80 -2.66 18.37
C LYS A 69 -8.16 -3.37 19.67
N ASP A 70 -9.22 -4.17 19.64
CA ASP A 70 -9.76 -4.85 20.82
C ASP A 70 -9.04 -6.18 21.10
N TYR A 71 -8.18 -6.65 20.19
CA TYR A 71 -7.44 -7.89 20.34
C TYR A 71 -6.46 -7.84 21.53
N LYS A 72 -6.41 -8.97 22.27
CA LYS A 72 -5.42 -9.25 23.30
C LYS A 72 -4.83 -10.65 23.07
N PRO A 73 -3.55 -10.89 23.37
CA PRO A 73 -2.90 -12.18 23.13
C PRO A 73 -3.23 -13.21 24.22
N ASP A 74 -4.52 -13.55 24.35
CA ASP A 74 -5.06 -14.56 25.25
C ASP A 74 -6.06 -15.49 24.53
N SER A 75 -6.41 -16.60 25.18
CA SER A 75 -7.27 -17.64 24.59
C SER A 75 -8.69 -17.17 24.27
N GLU A 76 -9.20 -16.14 24.95
CA GLU A 76 -10.56 -15.63 24.73
C GLU A 76 -10.64 -14.83 23.42
N HIS A 77 -9.53 -14.21 23.01
CA HIS A 77 -9.45 -13.37 21.82
C HIS A 77 -8.94 -14.12 20.57
N LYS A 78 -8.68 -15.44 20.64
CA LYS A 78 -8.35 -16.26 19.45
C LYS A 78 -9.44 -16.14 18.38
N ASN A 79 -10.71 -16.18 18.79
CA ASN A 79 -11.86 -16.05 17.90
C ASN A 79 -11.89 -14.70 17.15
N LEU A 80 -11.32 -13.64 17.74
CA LEU A 80 -11.22 -12.35 17.04
C LEU A 80 -10.21 -12.41 15.91
N LEU A 81 -9.07 -13.09 16.07
CA LEU A 81 -8.12 -13.28 14.97
C LEU A 81 -8.73 -14.11 13.85
N GLU A 82 -9.42 -15.20 14.19
CA GLU A 82 -10.11 -16.04 13.20
C GLU A 82 -11.16 -15.23 12.43
N LYS A 83 -11.93 -14.38 13.14
CA LYS A 83 -12.88 -13.45 12.54
C LYS A 83 -12.18 -12.44 11.62
N ILE A 84 -11.09 -11.82 12.06
CA ILE A 84 -10.29 -10.89 11.23
C ILE A 84 -9.80 -11.57 9.95
N ILE A 85 -9.28 -12.79 10.07
CA ILE A 85 -8.79 -13.58 8.94
C ILE A 85 -9.91 -13.88 7.94
N TYR A 86 -11.08 -14.29 8.43
CA TYR A 86 -12.25 -14.60 7.62
C TYR A 86 -12.82 -13.35 6.92
N ASP A 87 -13.07 -12.29 7.68
CA ASP A 87 -13.64 -11.03 7.21
C ASP A 87 -12.71 -10.37 6.16
N ALA A 88 -11.39 -10.44 6.38
CA ALA A 88 -10.40 -9.94 5.42
C ALA A 88 -10.41 -10.77 4.13
N ASN A 89 -10.50 -12.10 4.22
CA ASN A 89 -10.58 -12.96 3.04
C ASN A 89 -11.85 -12.70 2.21
N MET A 90 -12.99 -12.49 2.86
CA MET A 90 -14.24 -12.08 2.21
C MET A 90 -14.07 -10.77 1.44
N ALA A 91 -13.54 -9.73 2.10
CA ALA A 91 -13.31 -8.43 1.47
C ALA A 91 -12.30 -8.51 0.30
N ILE A 92 -11.20 -9.27 0.47
CA ILE A 92 -10.22 -9.55 -0.59
C ILE A 92 -10.90 -10.19 -1.80
N GLY A 93 -11.77 -11.17 -1.58
CA GLY A 93 -12.50 -11.84 -2.66
C GLY A 93 -13.33 -10.87 -3.51
N GLU A 94 -14.02 -9.93 -2.87
CA GLU A 94 -14.82 -8.92 -3.59
C GLU A 94 -13.96 -7.91 -4.36
N ILE A 95 -12.91 -7.39 -3.73
CA ILE A 95 -12.02 -6.40 -4.37
C ILE A 95 -11.26 -7.06 -5.52
N ARG A 96 -10.91 -8.34 -5.40
CA ARG A 96 -10.26 -9.11 -6.46
C ARG A 96 -11.11 -9.15 -7.74
N VAL A 97 -12.42 -9.36 -7.63
CA VAL A 97 -13.31 -9.32 -8.81
C VAL A 97 -13.25 -7.96 -9.50
N VAL A 98 -13.22 -6.86 -8.74
CA VAL A 98 -13.06 -5.52 -9.31
C VAL A 98 -11.68 -5.35 -9.94
N PHE A 99 -10.60 -5.75 -9.28
CA PHE A 99 -9.23 -5.64 -9.79
C PHE A 99 -9.00 -6.42 -11.09
N GLU A 100 -9.59 -7.61 -11.20
CA GLU A 100 -9.48 -8.46 -12.39
C GLU A 100 -10.28 -7.90 -13.57
N SER A 101 -11.42 -7.24 -13.30
CA SER A 101 -12.32 -6.70 -14.34
C SER A 101 -12.09 -5.21 -14.67
N ALA A 102 -11.34 -4.48 -13.85
CA ALA A 102 -11.11 -3.05 -14.02
C ALA A 102 -10.30 -2.74 -15.29
N THR A 103 -10.82 -1.81 -16.10
CA THR A 103 -10.16 -1.27 -17.30
C THR A 103 -9.59 0.13 -17.06
N GLU A 104 -10.19 0.87 -16.13
CA GLU A 104 -9.75 2.20 -15.75
C GLU A 104 -8.59 2.12 -14.75
N PHE A 105 -7.51 2.85 -15.04
CA PHE A 105 -6.30 2.82 -14.21
C PHE A 105 -6.52 3.31 -12.77
N PRO A 106 -7.30 4.38 -12.51
CA PRO A 106 -7.61 4.80 -11.14
C PRO A 106 -8.28 3.69 -10.33
N ILE A 107 -9.28 3.01 -10.91
CA ILE A 107 -9.99 1.89 -10.28
C ILE A 107 -9.03 0.73 -10.02
N LEU A 108 -8.20 0.37 -11.00
CA LEU A 108 -7.23 -0.71 -10.87
C LEU A 108 -6.23 -0.44 -9.73
N ARG A 109 -5.73 0.80 -9.64
CA ARG A 109 -4.82 1.23 -8.57
C ARG A 109 -5.53 1.20 -7.21
N ASP A 110 -6.71 1.78 -7.11
CA ASP A 110 -7.43 1.87 -5.83
C ASP A 110 -7.83 0.46 -5.33
N ALA A 111 -8.16 -0.47 -6.22
CA ALA A 111 -8.37 -1.86 -5.88
C ALA A 111 -7.08 -2.55 -5.39
N LEU A 112 -5.93 -2.32 -6.05
CA LEU A 112 -4.64 -2.85 -5.61
C LEU A 112 -4.25 -2.33 -4.21
N ASP A 113 -4.49 -1.04 -3.94
CA ASP A 113 -4.24 -0.42 -2.65
C ASP A 113 -4.98 -1.15 -1.53
N LEU A 114 -6.29 -1.36 -1.72
CA LEU A 114 -7.11 -2.06 -0.73
C LEU A 114 -6.73 -3.55 -0.59
N LEU A 115 -6.43 -4.23 -1.70
CA LEU A 115 -5.94 -5.62 -1.68
C LEU A 115 -4.67 -5.74 -0.86
N THR A 116 -3.75 -4.77 -1.00
CA THR A 116 -2.48 -4.77 -0.28
C THR A 116 -2.71 -4.56 1.20
N ILE A 117 -3.52 -3.57 1.58
CA ILE A 117 -3.87 -3.31 2.98
C ILE A 117 -4.45 -4.56 3.63
N LEU A 118 -5.49 -5.15 3.01
CA LEU A 118 -6.17 -6.31 3.56
C LEU A 118 -5.25 -7.54 3.61
N THR A 119 -4.35 -7.70 2.64
CA THR A 119 -3.36 -8.78 2.63
C THR A 119 -2.41 -8.65 3.82
N PHE A 120 -1.82 -7.47 4.04
CA PHE A 120 -0.93 -7.26 5.19
C PHE A 120 -1.67 -7.37 6.53
N LEU A 121 -2.91 -6.91 6.59
CA LEU A 121 -3.74 -7.02 7.78
C LEU A 121 -4.01 -8.48 8.14
N ARG A 122 -4.42 -9.27 7.14
CA ARG A 122 -4.68 -10.71 7.28
C ARG A 122 -3.39 -11.47 7.61
N ALA A 123 -2.28 -11.14 6.96
CA ALA A 123 -0.97 -11.72 7.24
C ALA A 123 -0.52 -11.43 8.68
N THR A 124 -0.77 -10.22 9.19
CA THR A 124 -0.48 -9.86 10.58
C THR A 124 -1.29 -10.71 11.56
N ALA A 125 -2.59 -10.89 11.31
CA ALA A 125 -3.44 -11.75 12.14
C ALA A 125 -3.03 -13.22 12.09
N MET A 126 -2.64 -13.74 10.91
CA MET A 126 -2.13 -15.11 10.75
C MET A 126 -0.78 -15.31 11.44
N SER A 127 0.11 -14.32 11.36
CA SER A 127 1.39 -14.32 12.06
C SER A 127 1.19 -14.37 13.58
N GLU A 128 0.26 -13.55 14.10
CA GLU A 128 -0.14 -13.60 15.51
C GLU A 128 -0.71 -14.97 15.89
N ALA A 129 -1.59 -15.55 15.07
CA ALA A 129 -2.17 -16.86 15.32
C ALA A 129 -1.11 -17.98 15.37
N LYS A 130 -0.10 -17.91 14.49
CA LYS A 130 1.05 -18.80 14.48
C LYS A 130 1.86 -18.72 15.76
N PHE A 131 2.27 -17.52 16.17
CA PHE A 131 3.18 -17.37 17.32
C PHE A 131 2.47 -17.50 18.67
N THR A 132 1.20 -17.13 18.78
CA THR A 132 0.45 -17.17 20.05
C THR A 132 -0.34 -18.47 20.23
N PHE A 133 -0.83 -19.08 19.14
CA PHE A 133 -1.70 -20.27 19.20
C PHE A 133 -1.17 -21.47 18.40
N ASN A 134 0.04 -21.40 17.84
CA ASN A 134 0.63 -22.45 17.01
C ASN A 134 -0.24 -22.82 15.79
N ASP A 135 -0.98 -21.85 15.25
CA ASP A 135 -1.87 -22.01 14.10
C ASP A 135 -1.19 -21.43 12.84
N ASN A 136 -0.45 -22.27 12.11
CA ASN A 136 0.42 -21.83 11.01
C ASN A 136 -0.31 -21.83 9.65
N HIS A 137 -0.31 -20.68 8.98
CA HIS A 137 -0.87 -20.45 7.64
C HIS A 137 0.14 -19.84 6.66
N ASP A 138 1.44 -20.08 6.82
CA ASP A 138 2.51 -19.48 6.00
C ASP A 138 2.28 -19.66 4.49
N ASP A 139 1.80 -20.82 4.05
CA ASP A 139 1.52 -21.07 2.63
C ASP A 139 0.43 -20.13 2.07
N MET A 140 -0.64 -19.89 2.84
CA MET A 140 -1.69 -18.94 2.45
C MET A 140 -1.17 -17.50 2.43
N VAL A 141 -0.36 -17.12 3.43
CA VAL A 141 0.27 -15.79 3.48
C VAL A 141 1.13 -15.57 2.25
N ARG A 142 1.91 -16.57 1.84
CA ARG A 142 2.70 -16.52 0.61
C ARG A 142 1.85 -16.37 -0.64
N GLU A 143 0.78 -17.16 -0.78
CA GLU A 143 -0.12 -17.04 -1.95
C GLU A 143 -0.71 -15.64 -2.07
N MET A 144 -1.16 -15.06 -0.96
CA MET A 144 -1.70 -13.70 -0.95
C MET A 144 -0.64 -12.66 -1.34
N PHE A 145 0.57 -12.72 -0.77
CA PHE A 145 1.64 -11.79 -1.15
C PHE A 145 2.06 -11.94 -2.60
N THR A 146 2.10 -13.17 -3.12
CA THR A 146 2.42 -13.44 -4.53
C THR A 146 1.38 -12.80 -5.44
N TYR A 147 0.09 -12.98 -5.13
CA TYR A 147 -1.00 -12.37 -5.88
C TYR A 147 -0.92 -10.83 -5.87
N VAL A 148 -0.67 -10.22 -4.72
CA VAL A 148 -0.49 -8.76 -4.62
C VAL A 148 0.75 -8.31 -5.38
N LEU A 149 1.86 -9.06 -5.33
CA LEU A 149 3.08 -8.75 -6.07
C LEU A 149 2.83 -8.74 -7.58
N ASP A 150 2.16 -9.77 -8.10
CA ASP A 150 1.77 -9.82 -9.51
C ASP A 150 0.85 -8.64 -9.89
N GLY A 151 -0.08 -8.30 -8.99
CA GLY A 151 -0.92 -7.11 -9.13
C GLY A 151 -0.12 -5.81 -9.19
N THR A 152 0.85 -5.62 -8.29
CA THR A 152 1.72 -4.43 -8.29
C THR A 152 2.54 -4.33 -9.57
N ASN A 153 3.08 -5.46 -10.07
CA ASN A 153 3.81 -5.49 -11.33
C ASN A 153 2.92 -5.11 -12.52
N ARG A 154 1.67 -5.61 -12.57
CA ARG A 154 0.69 -5.25 -13.60
C ARG A 154 0.33 -3.76 -13.56
N VAL A 155 0.06 -3.20 -12.38
CA VAL A 155 -0.29 -1.78 -12.26
C VAL A 155 0.90 -0.91 -12.62
N LEU A 156 2.11 -1.28 -12.19
CA LEU A 156 3.33 -0.57 -12.54
C LEU A 156 3.57 -0.57 -14.05
N SER A 157 3.45 -1.71 -14.73
CA SER A 157 3.65 -1.78 -16.18
C SER A 157 2.65 -0.91 -16.95
N ILE A 158 1.39 -0.86 -16.50
CA ILE A 158 0.38 0.01 -17.11
C ILE A 158 0.70 1.49 -16.87
N GLN A 159 1.16 1.85 -15.66
CA GLN A 159 1.58 3.21 -15.34
C GLN A 159 2.78 3.65 -16.19
N GLU A 160 3.78 2.76 -16.34
CA GLU A 160 4.95 2.98 -17.18
C GLU A 160 4.57 3.16 -18.65
N GLU A 161 3.66 2.34 -19.18
CA GLU A 161 3.22 2.45 -20.57
C GLU A 161 2.43 3.74 -20.82
N LYS A 162 1.46 4.06 -19.95
CA LYS A 162 0.61 5.26 -20.07
C LYS A 162 1.39 6.55 -19.93
N CYS A 163 2.32 6.61 -18.97
CA CYS A 163 3.05 7.82 -18.61
C CYS A 163 4.47 7.84 -19.17
N ARG A 164 4.84 6.93 -20.09
CA ARG A 164 6.19 6.84 -20.69
C ARG A 164 6.73 8.19 -21.15
N LYS A 165 5.94 8.95 -21.92
CA LYS A 165 6.35 10.28 -22.40
C LYS A 165 6.54 11.27 -21.26
N SER A 166 5.65 11.24 -20.26
CA SER A 166 5.80 12.07 -19.04
C SER A 166 7.11 11.76 -18.32
N PHE A 167 7.49 10.48 -18.22
CA PHE A 167 8.74 10.07 -17.58
C PHE A 167 9.98 10.43 -18.41
N GLU A 168 9.96 10.21 -19.72
CA GLU A 168 11.04 10.62 -20.62
C GLU A 168 11.27 12.14 -20.57
N ASN A 169 10.18 12.92 -20.58
CA ASN A 169 10.23 14.38 -20.47
C ASN A 169 10.74 14.82 -19.10
N TRP A 170 10.29 14.15 -18.02
CA TRP A 170 10.79 14.43 -16.67
C TRP A 170 12.30 14.19 -16.57
N ASP A 171 12.77 13.04 -17.04
CA ASP A 171 14.20 12.70 -17.02
C ASP A 171 15.03 13.67 -17.88
N TYR A 172 14.48 14.08 -19.03
CA TYR A 172 15.09 15.13 -19.84
C TYR A 172 15.17 16.46 -19.09
N CYS A 173 14.09 16.87 -18.42
CA CYS A 173 14.05 18.10 -17.64
C CYS A 173 14.97 18.08 -16.42
N GLU A 174 15.08 16.95 -15.70
CA GLU A 174 16.03 16.80 -14.59
C GLU A 174 17.48 16.87 -15.07
N LYS A 175 17.81 16.22 -16.20
CA LYS A 175 19.16 16.23 -16.77
C LYS A 175 19.56 17.58 -17.37
N ASN A 176 18.59 18.31 -17.92
CA ASN A 176 18.80 19.58 -18.63
C ASN A 176 18.25 20.78 -17.86
N ALA A 177 18.11 20.70 -16.53
CA ALA A 177 17.74 21.83 -15.69
C ALA A 177 18.86 22.88 -15.75
N ILE A 178 18.82 23.74 -16.76
CA ILE A 178 19.76 24.83 -16.95
C ILE A 178 19.60 25.78 -15.75
N ILE A 179 20.67 25.94 -15.00
CA ILE A 179 20.84 27.06 -14.07
C ILE A 179 20.88 28.31 -14.95
N VAL A 180 19.83 29.12 -14.94
CA VAL A 180 19.89 30.45 -15.56
C VAL A 180 21.06 31.20 -14.89
N PRO A 181 22.07 31.70 -15.63
CA PRO A 181 23.19 32.42 -15.00
C PRO A 181 22.65 33.63 -14.22
N GLY A 182 22.67 33.53 -12.89
CA GLY A 182 22.08 34.54 -11.99
C GLY A 182 20.55 34.50 -11.82
N GLY A 183 19.86 33.51 -12.39
CA GLY A 183 18.41 33.34 -12.27
C GLY A 183 18.02 32.08 -11.47
N PRO A 184 16.74 31.95 -11.07
CA PRO A 184 16.26 30.76 -10.38
C PRO A 184 16.40 29.52 -11.26
N LEU A 185 16.66 28.37 -10.63
CA LEU A 185 16.59 27.07 -11.29
C LEU A 185 15.24 26.95 -12.02
N CYS A 186 15.24 26.51 -13.28
CA CYS A 186 14.01 26.08 -13.95
C CYS A 186 13.29 24.96 -13.15
N PHE A 187 14.03 24.28 -12.28
CA PHE A 187 13.60 23.22 -11.37
C PHE A 187 14.13 23.47 -9.95
N PRO A 188 13.46 24.27 -9.10
CA PRO A 188 13.87 24.40 -7.71
C PRO A 188 13.55 23.09 -6.99
N PHE A 189 14.58 22.38 -6.56
CA PHE A 189 14.52 21.38 -5.50
C PHE A 189 15.19 22.00 -4.25
N PRO A 190 14.58 21.95 -3.05
CA PRO A 190 13.26 21.43 -2.70
C PRO A 190 12.13 22.45 -2.85
N ASP A 191 10.88 21.96 -2.85
CA ASP A 191 9.62 22.71 -3.09
C ASP A 191 9.57 24.03 -2.29
N PRO A 192 9.66 25.22 -2.94
CA PRO A 192 9.30 26.45 -2.26
C PRO A 192 7.78 26.42 -1.94
N PRO A 193 7.35 27.01 -0.81
CA PRO A 193 5.95 27.01 -0.36
C PRO A 193 4.98 27.66 -1.36
N GLU A 194 5.50 28.49 -2.26
CA GLU A 194 4.77 29.05 -3.38
C GLU A 194 5.44 28.61 -4.68
N LEU A 195 4.65 28.01 -5.58
CA LEU A 195 5.10 27.73 -6.94
C LEU A 195 5.39 29.08 -7.62
N PRO A 196 6.58 29.29 -8.19
CA PRO A 196 6.81 30.43 -9.07
C PRO A 196 5.72 30.49 -10.14
N GLN A 197 5.24 31.68 -10.49
CA GLN A 197 4.36 31.83 -11.65
C GLN A 197 5.13 31.40 -12.91
N TYR A 198 4.80 30.23 -13.46
CA TYR A 198 5.39 29.67 -14.67
C TYR A 198 4.67 30.20 -15.93
N PRO A 199 5.32 30.23 -17.11
CA PRO A 199 6.70 29.80 -17.37
C PRO A 199 7.73 30.93 -17.24
N LEU A 200 8.88 30.62 -16.63
CA LEU A 200 10.06 31.48 -16.71
C LEU A 200 10.60 31.48 -18.16
N PRO A 201 11.00 32.65 -18.73
CA PRO A 201 11.58 32.72 -20.07
C PRO A 201 12.82 31.82 -20.18
N GLY A 202 12.80 30.86 -21.11
CA GLY A 202 13.88 29.87 -21.30
C GLY A 202 13.61 28.47 -20.72
N CYS A 203 12.50 28.27 -19.99
CA CYS A 203 12.14 26.97 -19.39
C CYS A 203 11.02 26.19 -20.15
N SER A 204 10.84 26.42 -21.46
CA SER A 204 9.90 25.66 -22.31
C SER A 204 10.63 24.44 -22.90
N PRO A 205 10.21 23.17 -22.66
CA PRO A 205 8.85 22.63 -22.43
C PRO A 205 8.53 22.17 -20.99
N CYS A 206 9.46 22.36 -20.05
CA CYS A 206 9.43 21.75 -18.72
C CYS A 206 8.47 22.45 -17.73
N GLY A 207 8.03 23.68 -18.00
CA GLY A 207 7.17 24.46 -17.10
C GLY A 207 5.70 24.04 -17.09
N GLU A 208 5.07 23.94 -18.28
CA GLU A 208 3.62 23.69 -18.40
C GLU A 208 3.23 22.24 -18.06
N GLN A 209 4.10 21.27 -18.38
CA GLN A 209 3.85 19.84 -18.14
C GLN A 209 4.28 19.39 -16.73
N ARG A 210 4.92 20.27 -15.93
CA ARG A 210 5.55 19.89 -14.65
C ARG A 210 4.59 19.26 -13.66
N ILE A 211 3.37 19.81 -13.56
CA ILE A 211 2.37 19.36 -12.59
C ILE A 211 1.92 17.93 -12.92
N GLU A 212 1.68 17.66 -14.20
CA GLU A 212 1.27 16.34 -14.69
C GLU A 212 2.40 15.32 -14.51
N MET A 213 3.62 15.64 -14.95
CA MET A 213 4.78 14.76 -14.78
C MET A 213 5.09 14.48 -13.30
N LYS A 214 5.00 15.48 -12.42
CA LYS A 214 5.17 15.31 -10.95
C LYS A 214 4.09 14.38 -10.39
N ARG A 215 2.84 14.53 -10.82
CA ARG A 215 1.73 13.65 -10.42
C ARG A 215 1.98 12.21 -10.84
N ASP A 216 2.34 11.98 -12.11
CA ASP A 216 2.63 10.65 -12.65
C ASP A 216 3.79 9.98 -11.92
N ARG A 217 4.83 10.75 -11.57
CA ARG A 217 5.98 10.26 -10.79
C ARG A 217 5.59 9.90 -9.37
N VAL A 218 4.83 10.75 -8.68
CA VAL A 218 4.36 10.46 -7.31
C VAL A 218 3.56 9.16 -7.28
N VAL A 219 2.68 8.94 -8.26
CA VAL A 219 1.92 7.68 -8.36
C VAL A 219 2.86 6.49 -8.61
N ARG A 220 3.83 6.62 -9.52
CA ARG A 220 4.82 5.56 -9.79
C ARG A 220 5.63 5.22 -8.54
N ASP A 221 6.16 6.23 -7.85
CA ASP A 221 7.01 6.05 -6.67
C ASP A 221 6.21 5.43 -5.51
N GLN A 222 4.90 5.74 -5.38
CA GLN A 222 4.00 5.05 -4.44
C GLN A 222 3.87 3.55 -4.75
N ILE A 223 3.63 3.19 -6.02
CA ILE A 223 3.51 1.78 -6.44
C ILE A 223 4.82 1.03 -6.23
N ILE A 224 5.98 1.66 -6.54
CA ILE A 224 7.31 1.08 -6.31
C ILE A 224 7.53 0.83 -4.82
N ASN A 225 7.18 1.79 -3.96
CA ASN A 225 7.32 1.62 -2.52
C ASN A 225 6.45 0.45 -2.03
N GLN A 226 5.18 0.42 -2.44
CA GLN A 226 4.26 -0.67 -2.12
C GLN A 226 4.81 -2.04 -2.55
N LYS A 227 5.33 -2.16 -3.78
CA LYS A 227 5.98 -3.36 -4.30
C LYS A 227 7.14 -3.80 -3.41
N LYS A 228 8.04 -2.89 -3.05
CA LYS A 228 9.18 -3.18 -2.17
C LYS A 228 8.72 -3.76 -0.83
N HIS A 229 7.68 -3.19 -0.22
CA HIS A 229 7.15 -3.73 1.03
C HIS A 229 6.54 -5.14 0.86
N VAL A 230 5.84 -5.40 -0.24
CA VAL A 230 5.30 -6.73 -0.58
C VAL A 230 6.43 -7.75 -0.75
N GLU A 231 7.49 -7.40 -1.48
CA GLU A 231 8.68 -8.25 -1.68
C GLU A 231 9.37 -8.55 -0.34
N GLU A 232 9.55 -7.55 0.52
CA GLU A 232 10.11 -7.72 1.86
C GLU A 232 9.22 -8.58 2.77
N GLY A 233 7.89 -8.43 2.67
CA GLY A 233 6.93 -9.26 3.39
C GLY A 233 7.02 -10.72 2.95
N LEU A 234 7.00 -10.97 1.63
CA LEU A 234 7.13 -12.30 1.04
C LEU A 234 8.45 -12.99 1.43
N ALA A 235 9.56 -12.25 1.45
CA ALA A 235 10.87 -12.77 1.84
C ALA A 235 10.93 -13.24 3.30
N LYS A 236 10.03 -12.74 4.16
CA LYS A 236 9.93 -13.15 5.57
C LYS A 236 9.05 -14.37 5.79
N VAL A 237 8.18 -14.73 4.84
CA VAL A 237 7.35 -15.93 4.94
C VAL A 237 8.22 -17.17 4.71
N PRO A 238 8.33 -18.10 5.68
CA PRO A 238 9.12 -19.32 5.53
C PRO A 238 8.70 -20.16 4.32
N ILE A 239 9.66 -20.77 3.62
CA ILE A 239 9.34 -21.81 2.63
C ILE A 239 9.03 -23.08 3.41
N SER A 240 7.76 -23.47 3.46
CA SER A 240 7.38 -24.82 3.81
C SER A 240 8.11 -25.75 2.84
N ASN A 241 9.18 -26.40 3.30
CA ASN A 241 9.75 -27.52 2.57
C ASN A 241 8.63 -28.54 2.49
N MET A 242 7.97 -28.63 1.33
CA MET A 242 7.13 -29.77 1.00
C MET A 242 7.98 -31.00 1.30
N LYS A 243 7.67 -31.68 2.41
CA LYS A 243 8.12 -33.05 2.59
C LYS A 243 7.63 -33.78 1.35
N LYS A 244 8.56 -34.14 0.48
CA LYS A 244 8.31 -35.16 -0.54
C LYS A 244 7.85 -36.39 0.24
N VAL A 245 6.54 -36.63 0.22
CA VAL A 245 5.95 -37.92 0.60
C VAL A 245 5.99 -38.79 -0.64
#